data_AF-A0A143HPT2-F1
#
_entry.id   AF-A0A143HPT2-F1
#
_cell.length_a   1.000
_cell.length_b   1.000
_cell.length_c   1.000
_cell.angle_alpha   90.00
_cell.angle_beta   90.00
_cell.angle_gamma   90.00
#
_symmetry.space_group_name_H-M   'P 1'
#
loop_
_entity.id
_entity.type
_entity.pdbx_description
1 polymer ?
#
loop_
_entity_poly.entity_id
_entity_poly.type
_entity_poly.pdbx_seq_one_letter_code
_entity_poly.pdbx_strand_id
1 'polypeptide(L)' 'MDFSNTSMTDLAAIIVRHLAELGIEVVLVGGLAVEIYSSNLYLTKDIDLVNTSYAPAKMLHRAMAELGYYK' A
#
# COMPACT_ATOMS: atom_id res chain seq x y z
N MET A 1 13.83 5.86 -3.12
CA MET A 1 13.77 5.52 -1.68
C MET A 1 14.16 4.05 -1.56
N ASP A 2 14.84 3.62 -0.50
CA ASP A 2 15.21 2.21 -0.32
C ASP A 2 14.31 1.59 0.76
N PHE A 3 13.59 0.52 0.40
CA PHE A 3 12.67 -0.21 1.26
C PHE A 3 13.13 -1.65 1.56
N SER A 4 14.35 -2.01 1.19
CA SER A 4 14.87 -3.39 1.28
C SER A 4 14.80 -4.04 2.67
N ASN A 5 14.84 -3.23 3.73
CA ASN A 5 14.74 -3.69 5.13
C ASN A 5 13.40 -3.35 5.80
N THR A 6 12.38 -2.98 5.01
CA THR A 6 11.05 -2.61 5.52
C THR A 6 10.15 -3.83 5.54
N SER A 7 9.44 -4.07 6.65
CA SER A 7 8.44 -5.14 6.71
C SER A 7 7.28 -4.85 5.75
N MET A 8 6.53 -5.88 5.33
CA MET A 8 5.36 -5.70 4.46
C MET A 8 4.30 -4.80 5.10
N THR A 9 4.10 -4.94 6.41
CA THR A 9 3.14 -4.12 7.17
C THR A 9 3.58 -2.66 7.25
N ASP A 10 4.87 -2.40 7.49
CA ASP A 10 5.40 -1.03 7.53
C ASP A 10 5.36 -0.39 6.13
N LEU A 11 5.68 -1.15 5.10
CA LEU A 11 5.62 -0.68 3.71
C LEU A 11 4.18 -0.31 3.34
N ALA A 12 3.20 -1.13 3.70
CA ALA A 12 1.78 -0.81 3.50
C ALA A 12 1.37 0.46 4.25
N ALA A 13 1.80 0.63 5.51
CA ALA A 13 1.51 1.83 6.29
C ALA A 13 2.11 3.10 5.66
N ILE A 14 3.34 3.02 5.14
CA ILE A 14 4.00 4.11 4.42
C ILE A 14 3.21 4.50 3.17
N ILE A 15 2.83 3.51 2.35
CA ILE A 15 2.06 3.75 1.12
C ILE A 15 0.69 4.36 1.45
N VAL A 16 -0.06 3.77 2.38
CA VAL A 16 -1.40 4.24 2.77
C VAL A 16 -1.35 5.67 3.29
N ARG A 17 -0.38 5.99 4.17
CA ARG A 17 -0.22 7.36 4.68
C ARG A 17 0.08 8.35 3.56
N HIS A 18 1.00 8.00 2.65
CA HIS A 18 1.35 8.88 1.53
C HIS A 18 0.16 9.13 0.60
N LEU A 19 -0.65 8.11 0.31
CA LEU A 19 -1.87 8.24 -0.47
C LEU A 19 -2.90 9.14 0.24
N ALA A 20 -3.09 8.97 1.56
CA ALA A 20 -4.00 9.80 2.35
C ALA A 20 -3.60 11.27 2.39
N GLU A 21 -2.30 11.59 2.48
CA GLU A 21 -1.77 12.97 2.40
C GLU A 21 -2.13 13.67 1.06
N LEU A 22 -2.38 12.89 0.01
CA LEU A 22 -2.80 13.36 -1.31
C LEU A 22 -4.33 13.27 -1.53
N GLY A 23 -5.10 12.95 -0.49
CA GLY A 23 -6.56 12.79 -0.55
C GLY A 23 -7.03 11.50 -1.23
N ILE A 24 -6.16 10.49 -1.31
CA ILE A 24 -6.47 9.17 -1.88
C ILE A 24 -6.70 8.19 -0.73
N GLU A 25 -7.97 7.94 -0.43
CA GLU A 25 -8.37 6.99 0.62
C GLU A 25 -8.35 5.58 0.06
N VAL A 26 -7.68 4.68 0.79
CA VAL A 26 -7.54 3.27 0.42
C VAL A 26 -7.81 2.34 1.59
N VAL A 27 -8.26 1.13 1.29
CA VAL A 27 -8.43 0.05 2.26
C VAL A 27 -7.50 -1.10 1.91
N LEU A 28 -6.74 -1.58 2.90
CA LEU A 28 -5.92 -2.78 2.78
C LEU A 28 -6.80 -4.03 2.68
N VAL A 29 -6.54 -4.85 1.66
CA VAL A 29 -7.25 -6.10 1.42
C VAL A 29 -6.26 -7.23 1.08
N GLY A 30 -6.77 -8.40 0.72
CA GLY A 30 -5.95 -9.50 0.19
C GLY A 30 -5.07 -10.16 1.25
N GLY A 31 -3.93 -10.70 0.79
CA GLY A 31 -3.06 -11.54 1.61
C GLY A 31 -2.47 -10.83 2.82
N LEU A 32 -2.12 -9.54 2.69
CA LEU A 32 -1.49 -8.80 3.79
C LEU A 32 -2.48 -8.50 4.92
N ALA A 33 -3.77 -8.29 4.60
CA ALA A 33 -4.81 -8.20 5.63
C ALA A 33 -4.90 -9.53 6.43
N VAL A 34 -4.84 -10.67 5.75
CA VAL A 34 -4.85 -12.00 6.41
C VAL A 34 -3.58 -12.21 7.24
N GLU A 35 -2.40 -11.82 6.75
CA GLU A 35 -1.14 -11.88 7.50
C GLU A 35 -1.22 -11.11 8.83
N ILE A 36 -1.74 -9.87 8.80
CA ILE A 36 -1.94 -9.03 10.00
C ILE A 36 -2.86 -9.74 11.01
N TYR A 37 -4.04 -10.20 10.58
CA TYR A 37 -5.02 -10.81 11.48
C TYR A 37 -4.65 -12.23 11.92
N SER A 38 -3.79 -12.91 11.18
CA SER A 38 -3.28 -14.24 11.53
C SER A 38 -2.00 -14.20 12.38
N SER A 39 -1.48 -13.01 12.70
CA SER A 39 -0.22 -12.86 13.44
C SER A 39 0.95 -13.63 12.79
N ASN A 40 1.13 -13.43 11.48
CA ASN A 40 2.19 -14.04 10.66
C ASN A 40 2.10 -15.57 10.47
N LEU A 41 0.96 -16.20 10.78
CA LEU A 41 0.71 -17.62 10.46
C LEU A 41 0.41 -17.83 8.97
N TYR A 42 0.03 -16.77 8.28
CA TYR A 42 -0.04 -16.68 6.82
C TYR A 42 0.90 -15.55 6.37
N LEU A 43 1.66 -15.76 5.30
CA LEU A 43 2.59 -14.77 4.75
C LEU A 43 2.27 -14.48 3.29
N THR A 44 2.36 -13.21 2.88
CA THR A 44 2.22 -12.75 1.49
C THR A 44 3.47 -12.03 1.01
N LYS A 45 3.55 -11.79 -0.30
CA LYS A 45 4.62 -10.99 -0.93
C LYS A 45 4.12 -9.70 -1.58
N ASP A 46 2.81 -9.53 -1.65
CA ASP A 46 2.15 -8.43 -2.35
C ASP A 46 1.28 -7.61 -1.39
N ILE A 47 1.07 -6.34 -1.75
CA ILE A 47 0.19 -5.40 -1.04
C ILE A 47 -0.99 -5.06 -1.96
N ASP A 48 -2.20 -5.44 -1.56
CA ASP A 48 -3.43 -5.12 -2.29
C ASP A 48 -4.19 -4.00 -1.59
N LEU A 49 -4.52 -2.94 -2.33
CA LEU A 49 -5.25 -1.78 -1.84
C LEU A 49 -6.49 -1.52 -2.71
N VAL A 50 -7.64 -1.26 -2.09
CA VAL A 50 -8.85 -0.79 -2.76
C VAL A 50 -8.95 0.72 -2.61
N ASN A 51 -8.98 1.43 -3.73
CA ASN A 51 -9.23 2.88 -3.78
C ASN A 51 -10.70 3.19 -3.48
N THR A 52 -10.98 3.71 -2.28
CA THR A 52 -12.33 4.03 -1.80
C THR A 52 -12.74 5.47 -2.04
N SER A 53 -11.79 6.37 -2.31
CA SER A 53 -12.10 7.74 -2.75
C SER A 53 -12.37 7.85 -4.25
N TYR A 54 -12.27 6.75 -5.01
CA TYR A 54 -12.40 6.71 -6.47
C TYR A 54 -11.43 7.65 -7.18
N ALA A 55 -10.26 7.90 -6.60
CA ALA A 55 -9.23 8.73 -7.20
C ALA A 55 -8.87 8.23 -8.62
N PRO A 56 -8.71 9.11 -9.62
CA PRO A 56 -8.34 8.70 -10.96
C PRO A 56 -7.01 7.94 -11.01
N ALA A 57 -6.89 6.94 -11.88
CA ALA A 57 -5.68 6.14 -12.03
C ALA A 57 -4.41 6.99 -12.26
N LYS A 58 -4.53 8.14 -12.94
CA LYS A 58 -3.41 9.07 -13.15
C LYS A 58 -2.88 9.66 -11.83
N MET A 59 -3.75 9.94 -10.86
CA MET A 59 -3.33 10.42 -9.54
C MET A 59 -2.59 9.31 -8.77
N LEU A 60 -3.09 8.08 -8.83
CA LEU A 60 -2.42 6.92 -8.23
C LEU A 60 -1.02 6.71 -8.83
N HIS A 61 -0.89 6.72 -10.16
CA HIS A 61 0.42 6.59 -10.81
C HIS A 61 1.39 7.69 -10.38
N ARG A 62 0.90 8.94 -10.25
CA ARG A 62 1.74 10.06 -9.78
C ARG A 62 2.18 9.84 -8.33
N ALA A 63 1.27 9.52 -7.42
CA ALA A 63 1.57 9.29 -6.01
C ALA A 63 2.57 8.14 -5.84
N MET A 64 2.34 7.01 -6.52
CA MET A 64 3.25 5.87 -6.46
C MET A 64 4.64 6.19 -7.04
N ALA A 65 4.71 7.02 -8.08
CA ALA A 65 5.97 7.48 -8.65
C ALA A 65 6.78 8.37 -7.69
N GLU A 66 6.14 9.12 -6.79
CA GLU A 66 6.81 9.89 -5.73
C GLU A 66 7.53 8.98 -4.71
N LEU A 67 7.02 7.75 -4.53
CA LEU A 67 7.67 6.70 -3.73
C LEU A 67 8.68 5.85 -4.52
N GLY A 68 8.79 6.06 -5.84
CA GLY A 68 9.70 5.31 -6.72
C GLY A 68 9.11 4.03 -7.32
N TYR A 69 7.78 3.86 -7.28
CA TYR A 69 7.08 2.76 -7.94
C TYR A 69 6.50 3.24 -9.28
N TYR A 70 6.76 2.47 -10.34
CA TYR A 70 6.35 2.80 -11.71
C TYR A 70 5.62 1.61 -12.34
N LYS A 71 4.82 1.89 -13.37
CA LYS A 71 4.17 0.88 -14.20
C LYS A 71 5.02 0.53 -15.41
#